data_AF-A0A355QGK3-F1
#
_entry.id   AF-A0A355QGK3-F1
#
_cell.length_a   1.000
_cell.length_b   1.000
_cell.length_c   1.000
_cell.angle_alpha   90.00
_cell.angle_beta   90.00
_cell.angle_gamma   90.00
#
_symmetry.space_group_name_H-M   'P 1'
#
loop_
_entity.id
_entity.type
_entity.pdbx_description
1 polymer ?
#
loop_
_entity_poly.entity_id
_entity_poly.type
_entity_poly.pdbx_seq_one_letter_code
_entity_poly.pdbx_strand_id
1 'polypeptide(L)'
;RRYVYRPPMSPIPGQASAATGGRSFDLTAQVTRAGGEDGVLWATGNENSGISVFVQNERLLVDYNAFDEHTLLESDVDLPVGDSVLTARFRRIGAQSGTVALAVDGNDAGRAELPLYMRMISSVGASIGYDHGSAVSDRYQAPFPFSGTLHEVEIQLLSRASVEAEDALARAEMARQ
;
A
#
# COMPACT_ATOMS: atom_id res chain seq x y z
N ARG A 1 11.85 -6.00 -8.68
CA ARG A 1 12.89 -5.05 -8.22
C ARG A 1 12.52 -4.62 -6.82
N ARG A 2 13.43 -4.73 -5.87
CA ARG A 2 13.19 -4.50 -4.44
C ARG A 2 13.68 -3.11 -4.02
N TYR A 3 12.88 -2.40 -3.23
CA TYR A 3 13.22 -1.15 -2.56
C TYR A 3 12.92 -1.32 -1.08
N VAL A 4 13.82 -0.85 -0.22
CA VAL A 4 13.70 -0.99 1.22
C VAL A 4 13.95 0.37 1.86
N TYR A 5 12.99 0.81 2.66
CA TYR A 5 12.99 2.11 3.32
C TYR A 5 12.95 1.93 4.84
N ARG A 6 13.83 2.60 5.56
CA ARG A 6 13.96 2.50 7.02
C ARG A 6 13.79 3.87 7.66
N PRO A 7 12.64 4.16 8.30
CA PRO A 7 12.37 5.42 8.97
C PRO A 7 13.35 5.73 10.13
N PRO A 8 13.48 7.01 10.51
CA PRO A 8 12.84 8.18 9.91
C PRO A 8 13.51 8.58 8.58
N MET A 9 12.74 9.11 7.63
CA MET A 9 13.27 9.61 6.36
C MET A 9 12.57 10.89 5.91
N SER A 10 13.34 11.75 5.23
CA SER A 10 12.77 12.87 4.46
C SER A 10 11.95 12.36 3.26
N PRO A 11 11.03 13.18 2.71
CA PRO A 11 10.29 12.81 1.51
C PRO A 11 11.25 12.49 0.37
N ILE A 12 10.96 11.44 -0.37
CA ILE A 12 11.80 10.96 -1.45
C ILE A 12 11.37 11.67 -2.74
N PRO A 13 12.26 12.32 -3.49
CA PRO A 13 11.91 12.88 -4.79
C PRO A 13 11.32 11.81 -5.73
N GLY A 14 10.37 12.19 -6.60
CA GLY A 14 9.66 11.24 -7.47
C GLY A 14 10.59 10.36 -8.32
N GLN A 15 11.71 10.92 -8.82
CA GLN A 15 12.70 10.17 -9.61
C GLN A 15 13.48 9.11 -8.81
N ALA A 16 13.60 9.28 -7.49
CA ALA A 16 14.29 8.36 -6.60
C ALA A 16 13.32 7.37 -5.91
N SER A 17 12.01 7.61 -6.01
CA SER A 17 10.97 6.77 -5.44
C SER A 17 10.78 5.48 -6.27
N ALA A 18 10.21 4.45 -5.65
CA ALA A 18 9.80 3.25 -6.39
C ALA A 18 8.77 3.63 -7.47
N ALA A 19 9.07 3.30 -8.73
CA ALA A 19 8.18 3.56 -9.86
C ALA A 19 6.99 2.57 -9.89
N THR A 20 6.02 2.79 -9.01
CA THR A 20 4.82 1.94 -8.82
C THR A 20 3.76 2.14 -9.91
N GLY A 21 3.70 3.32 -10.53
CA GLY A 21 2.75 3.62 -11.61
C GLY A 21 2.76 2.58 -12.73
N GLY A 22 1.58 2.03 -13.03
CA GLY A 22 1.37 1.06 -14.10
C GLY A 22 2.03 -0.31 -13.89
N ARG A 23 2.57 -0.60 -12.70
CA ARG A 23 3.22 -1.88 -12.38
C ARG A 23 2.50 -2.58 -11.25
N SER A 24 2.40 -3.89 -11.31
CA SER A 24 2.05 -4.69 -10.13
C SER A 24 3.19 -4.60 -9.11
N PHE A 25 2.84 -4.45 -7.83
CA PHE A 25 3.81 -4.39 -6.75
C PHE A 25 3.21 -4.85 -5.44
N ASP A 26 4.09 -5.25 -4.53
CA ASP A 26 3.76 -5.49 -3.13
C ASP A 26 4.41 -4.43 -2.28
N LEU A 27 3.65 -3.91 -1.31
CA LEU A 27 4.15 -3.10 -0.23
C LEU A 27 4.04 -3.90 1.06
N THR A 28 5.14 -4.06 1.77
CA THR A 28 5.19 -4.76 3.06
C THR A 28 5.79 -3.83 4.12
N ALA A 29 5.03 -3.56 5.16
CA ALA A 29 5.46 -2.77 6.31
C ALA A 29 5.63 -3.66 7.53
N GLN A 30 6.76 -3.52 8.22
CA GLN A 30 7.00 -4.16 9.52
C GLN A 30 6.80 -3.11 10.61
N VAL A 31 5.85 -3.36 11.49
CA VAL A 31 5.46 -2.42 12.56
C VAL A 31 5.44 -3.09 13.92
N THR A 32 5.60 -2.29 14.97
CA THR A 32 5.23 -2.66 16.35
C THR A 32 4.22 -1.65 16.87
N ARG A 33 3.11 -2.14 17.43
CA ARG A 33 2.01 -1.35 17.99
C ARG A 33 1.64 -1.80 19.41
N ALA A 34 1.31 -0.87 20.28
CA ALA A 34 0.58 -1.08 21.54
C ALA A 34 -0.96 -1.06 21.36
N GLY A 35 -1.46 -0.70 20.18
CA GLY A 35 -2.89 -0.52 19.90
C GLY A 35 -3.32 0.94 20.08
N GLY A 36 -4.30 1.37 19.29
CA GLY A 36 -4.74 2.76 19.16
C GLY A 36 -3.77 3.66 18.38
N GLU A 37 -2.66 3.11 17.87
CA GLU A 37 -1.69 3.88 17.09
C GLU A 37 -2.06 3.90 15.61
N ASP A 38 -2.32 5.10 15.13
CA ASP A 38 -2.72 5.38 13.76
C ASP A 38 -1.60 6.10 13.00
N GLY A 39 -1.77 6.20 11.69
CA GLY A 39 -0.95 7.03 10.82
C GLY A 39 -0.45 6.33 9.58
N VAL A 40 0.20 7.10 8.71
CA VAL A 40 0.59 6.67 7.37
C VAL A 40 1.85 5.83 7.41
N LEU A 41 1.84 4.67 6.75
CA LEU A 41 3.01 3.81 6.59
C LEU A 41 3.79 4.24 5.34
N TRP A 42 3.06 4.49 4.26
CA TRP A 42 3.60 4.94 2.98
C TRP A 42 2.55 5.75 2.22
N ALA A 43 2.95 6.85 1.63
CA ALA A 43 2.13 7.58 0.68
C ALA A 43 2.96 8.01 -0.53
N THR A 44 2.31 8.15 -1.67
CA THR A 44 2.86 8.80 -2.85
C THR A 44 1.74 9.50 -3.60
N GLY A 45 1.96 10.75 -3.97
CA GLY A 45 0.95 11.58 -4.61
C GLY A 45 0.48 12.73 -3.76
N ASN A 46 -0.75 13.18 -4.03
CA ASN A 46 -1.41 14.26 -3.31
C ASN A 46 -2.95 14.10 -3.42
N GLU A 47 -3.68 15.11 -2.94
CA GLU A 47 -5.15 15.20 -2.97
C GLU A 47 -5.79 14.96 -4.34
N ASN A 48 -5.10 15.20 -5.45
CA ASN A 48 -5.66 14.99 -6.80
C ASN A 48 -5.44 13.57 -7.32
N SER A 49 -4.34 12.93 -6.96
CA SER A 49 -4.04 11.55 -7.37
C SER A 49 -2.91 10.97 -6.53
N GLY A 50 -3.10 9.74 -6.06
CA GLY A 50 -2.17 9.15 -5.12
C GLY A 50 -2.54 7.77 -4.63
N ILE A 51 -1.64 7.20 -3.83
CA ILE A 51 -1.91 6.02 -3.03
C ILE A 51 -1.42 6.30 -1.62
N SER A 52 -2.25 6.03 -0.62
CA SER A 52 -1.84 6.01 0.78
C SER A 52 -2.13 4.64 1.39
N VAL A 53 -1.14 4.10 2.10
CA VAL A 53 -1.27 2.91 2.94
C VAL A 53 -1.04 3.35 4.39
N PHE A 54 -2.04 3.16 5.24
CA PHE A 54 -2.05 3.72 6.59
C PHE A 54 -2.80 2.83 7.56
N VAL A 55 -2.56 3.07 8.85
CA VAL A 55 -3.31 2.46 9.95
C VAL A 55 -4.30 3.48 10.49
N GLN A 56 -5.55 3.07 10.68
CA GLN A 56 -6.56 3.88 11.34
C GLN A 56 -7.59 2.98 12.02
N ASN A 57 -8.00 3.32 13.26
CA ASN A 57 -9.03 2.59 13.99
C ASN A 57 -8.77 1.07 14.07
N GLU A 58 -7.55 0.67 14.41
CA GLU A 58 -7.11 -0.74 14.45
C GLU A 58 -7.13 -1.49 13.12
N ARG A 59 -7.28 -0.81 11.98
CA ARG A 59 -7.30 -1.45 10.65
C ARG A 59 -6.12 -1.02 9.80
N LEU A 60 -5.72 -1.89 8.88
CA LEU A 60 -4.88 -1.51 7.74
C LEU A 60 -5.80 -0.97 6.65
N LEU A 61 -5.47 0.20 6.11
CA LEU A 61 -6.23 0.84 5.04
C LEU A 61 -5.34 1.13 3.85
N VAL A 62 -5.95 1.06 2.67
CA VAL A 62 -5.44 1.65 1.45
C VAL A 62 -6.48 2.61 0.91
N ASP A 63 -6.07 3.82 0.62
CA ASP A 63 -6.83 4.73 -0.24
C ASP A 63 -6.10 4.88 -1.57
N TYR A 64 -6.74 4.43 -2.64
CA TYR A 64 -6.28 4.58 -4.01
C TYR A 64 -7.08 5.69 -4.68
N ASN A 65 -6.49 6.88 -4.77
CA ASN A 65 -7.10 8.05 -5.38
C ASN A 65 -6.70 8.15 -6.86
N ALA A 66 -7.64 7.84 -7.76
CA ALA A 66 -7.45 7.92 -9.19
C ALA A 66 -8.17 9.13 -9.79
N PHE A 67 -7.63 10.33 -9.59
CA PHE A 67 -8.22 11.60 -10.06
C PHE A 67 -9.54 11.93 -9.36
N ASP A 68 -9.50 12.03 -8.03
CA ASP A 68 -10.63 12.21 -7.10
C ASP A 68 -11.62 11.04 -7.04
N GLU A 69 -11.38 9.96 -7.80
CA GLU A 69 -12.11 8.70 -7.65
C GLU A 69 -11.38 7.80 -6.66
N HIS A 70 -11.88 7.76 -5.43
CA HIS A 70 -11.28 7.01 -4.33
C HIS A 70 -11.79 5.57 -4.28
N THR A 71 -10.85 4.61 -4.23
CA THR A 71 -11.11 3.27 -3.75
C THR A 71 -10.49 3.10 -2.36
N LEU A 72 -11.33 3.17 -1.33
CA LEU A 72 -10.94 2.91 0.05
C LEU A 72 -11.16 1.44 0.39
N LEU A 73 -10.10 0.75 0.78
CA LEU A 73 -10.13 -0.63 1.26
C LEU A 73 -9.62 -0.68 2.70
N GLU A 74 -10.44 -1.21 3.59
CA GLU A 74 -10.10 -1.45 5.01
C GLU A 74 -9.93 -2.96 5.24
N SER A 75 -9.05 -3.35 6.15
CA SER A 75 -8.89 -4.75 6.52
C SER A 75 -10.12 -5.30 7.25
N ASP A 76 -10.52 -6.54 6.95
CA ASP A 76 -11.64 -7.22 7.61
C ASP A 76 -11.30 -7.77 9.01
N VAL A 77 -10.02 -7.78 9.38
CA VAL A 77 -9.51 -8.03 10.73
C VAL A 77 -8.88 -6.80 11.37
N ASP A 78 -8.96 -6.72 12.71
CA ASP A 78 -8.18 -5.78 13.51
C ASP A 78 -6.70 -6.17 13.49
N LEU A 79 -5.82 -5.17 13.54
CA LEU A 79 -4.39 -5.37 13.66
C LEU A 79 -4.04 -5.84 15.09
N PRO A 80 -3.19 -6.87 15.23
CA PRO A 80 -2.79 -7.32 16.55
C PRO A 80 -1.90 -6.29 17.25
N VAL A 81 -1.91 -6.36 18.58
CA VAL A 81 -0.91 -5.66 19.41
C VAL A 81 0.40 -6.43 19.35
N GLY A 82 1.51 -5.70 19.27
CA GLY A 82 2.86 -6.22 19.13
C GLY A 82 3.40 -6.04 17.72
N ASP A 83 4.26 -6.96 17.32
CA ASP A 83 4.87 -6.96 15.99
C ASP A 83 3.89 -7.48 14.94
N SER A 84 3.83 -6.82 13.79
CA SER A 84 3.00 -7.24 12.66
C SER A 84 3.65 -6.96 11.32
N VAL A 85 3.33 -7.82 10.36
CA VAL A 85 3.67 -7.64 8.94
C VAL A 85 2.41 -7.27 8.18
N LEU A 86 2.34 -6.01 7.75
CA LEU A 86 1.19 -5.43 7.05
C LEU A 86 1.51 -5.37 5.55
N THR A 87 0.66 -5.97 4.71
CA THR A 87 0.92 -6.05 3.27
C THR A 87 -0.22 -5.50 2.44
N ALA A 88 0.09 -4.67 1.45
CA ALA A 88 -0.81 -4.26 0.38
C ALA A 88 -0.28 -4.74 -0.98
N ARG A 89 -1.06 -5.57 -1.68
CA ARG A 89 -0.71 -6.20 -2.95
C ARG A 89 -1.51 -5.56 -4.07
N PHE A 90 -0.84 -4.84 -4.95
CA PHE A 90 -1.46 -4.21 -6.11
C PHE A 90 -1.18 -5.04 -7.35
N ARG A 91 -2.23 -5.41 -8.09
CA ARG A 91 -2.11 -6.21 -9.31
C ARG A 91 -2.79 -5.49 -10.47
N ARG A 92 -2.03 -5.20 -11.52
CA ARG A 92 -2.58 -4.66 -12.76
C ARG A 92 -3.25 -5.77 -13.57
N ILE A 93 -4.47 -5.52 -14.03
CA ILE A 93 -5.26 -6.44 -14.86
C ILE A 93 -5.49 -5.82 -16.24
N GLY A 94 -5.06 -6.51 -17.29
CA GLY A 94 -5.26 -6.05 -18.66
C GLY A 94 -4.62 -4.68 -18.94
N ALA A 95 -5.36 -3.78 -19.60
CA ALA A 95 -4.86 -2.48 -20.01
C ALA A 95 -5.13 -1.35 -18.99
N GLN A 96 -6.26 -1.43 -18.30
CA GLN A 96 -6.92 -0.29 -17.65
C GLN A 96 -7.27 -0.51 -16.19
N SER A 97 -7.46 -1.75 -15.72
CA SER A 97 -7.93 -2.03 -14.37
C SER A 97 -6.87 -2.73 -13.53
N GLY A 98 -7.20 -3.00 -12.29
CA GLY A 98 -6.40 -3.84 -11.40
C GLY A 98 -7.13 -4.15 -10.12
N THR A 99 -6.39 -4.63 -9.14
CA THR A 99 -6.88 -4.93 -7.80
C THR A 99 -5.89 -4.44 -6.76
N VAL A 100 -6.41 -4.25 -5.55
CA VAL A 100 -5.62 -4.16 -4.33
C VAL A 100 -6.15 -5.19 -3.33
N ALA A 101 -5.23 -5.90 -2.67
CA ALA A 101 -5.56 -6.85 -1.61
C ALA A 101 -4.68 -6.61 -0.38
N LEU A 102 -5.26 -6.75 0.80
CA LEU A 102 -4.57 -6.58 2.08
C LEU A 102 -4.19 -7.95 2.67
N ALA A 103 -3.13 -7.97 3.47
CA ALA A 103 -2.83 -9.08 4.36
C ALA A 103 -2.25 -8.59 5.69
N VAL A 104 -2.56 -9.31 6.75
CA VAL A 104 -2.02 -9.11 8.10
C VAL A 104 -1.35 -10.42 8.53
N ASP A 105 -0.04 -10.36 8.79
CA ASP A 105 0.79 -11.52 9.13
C ASP A 105 0.68 -12.69 8.13
N GLY A 106 0.57 -12.33 6.85
CA GLY A 106 0.46 -13.28 5.74
C GLY A 106 -0.96 -13.82 5.51
N ASN A 107 -1.93 -13.49 6.35
CA ASN A 107 -3.33 -13.87 6.16
C ASN A 107 -4.07 -12.81 5.35
N ASP A 108 -4.79 -13.22 4.31
CA ASP A 108 -5.61 -12.34 3.49
C ASP A 108 -6.65 -11.62 4.36
N ALA A 109 -6.76 -10.29 4.18
CA ALA A 109 -7.55 -9.42 5.06
C ALA A 109 -8.48 -8.46 4.30
N GLY A 110 -8.76 -8.73 3.03
CA GLY A 110 -9.63 -7.89 2.21
C GLY A 110 -9.10 -7.65 0.80
N ARG A 111 -10.01 -7.30 -0.12
CA ARG A 111 -9.69 -7.04 -1.53
C ARG A 111 -10.70 -6.08 -2.15
N ALA A 112 -10.21 -5.23 -3.05
CA ALA A 112 -11.02 -4.36 -3.89
C ALA A 112 -10.55 -4.41 -5.36
N GLU A 113 -11.49 -4.20 -6.27
CA GLU A 113 -11.21 -3.96 -7.68
C GLU A 113 -10.92 -2.47 -7.90
N LEU A 114 -10.00 -2.16 -8.81
CA LEU A 114 -9.60 -0.82 -9.21
C LEU A 114 -10.04 -0.62 -10.68
N PRO A 115 -11.13 0.14 -10.93
CA PRO A 115 -11.63 0.38 -12.29
C PRO A 115 -10.58 1.04 -13.19
N LEU A 116 -9.78 1.94 -12.61
CA LEU A 116 -8.66 2.61 -13.25
C LEU A 116 -7.35 2.33 -12.51
N TYR A 117 -6.41 1.68 -13.17
CA TYR A 117 -5.06 1.45 -12.68
C TYR A 117 -4.09 2.46 -13.31
N MET A 118 -3.78 3.50 -12.54
CA MET A 118 -2.96 4.63 -12.95
C MET A 118 -1.57 4.20 -13.44
N ARG A 119 -1.18 4.68 -14.63
CA ARG A 119 0.17 4.48 -15.18
C ARG A 119 1.21 5.42 -14.57
N MET A 120 0.76 6.57 -14.09
CA MET A 120 1.55 7.56 -13.37
C MET A 120 0.71 7.96 -12.17
N ILE A 121 1.26 7.80 -10.96
CA ILE A 121 0.53 8.11 -9.73
C ILE A 121 0.50 9.62 -9.50
N SER A 122 1.67 10.25 -9.53
CA SER A 122 1.85 11.70 -9.39
C SER A 122 3.28 12.09 -9.76
N SER A 123 3.52 13.38 -9.92
CA SER A 123 4.88 13.96 -9.93
C SER A 123 5.46 14.13 -8.52
N VAL A 124 4.61 14.08 -7.49
CA VAL A 124 5.01 14.06 -6.08
C VAL A 124 5.60 12.68 -5.77
N GLY A 125 6.73 12.66 -5.05
CA GLY A 125 7.38 11.42 -4.67
C GLY A 125 6.79 10.80 -3.40
N ALA A 126 7.42 9.73 -2.94
CA ALA A 126 6.92 8.97 -1.80
C ALA A 126 7.38 9.54 -0.45
N SER A 127 6.55 9.39 0.58
CA SER A 127 6.88 9.60 1.99
C SER A 127 6.64 8.31 2.79
N ILE A 128 7.46 8.08 3.82
CA ILE A 128 7.43 6.88 4.67
C ILE A 128 7.17 7.30 6.11
N GLY A 129 6.18 6.70 6.75
CA GLY A 129 5.79 7.00 8.13
C GLY A 129 4.90 8.25 8.30
N TYR A 130 4.53 8.92 7.21
CA TYR A 130 3.64 10.08 7.16
C TYR A 130 3.25 10.38 5.70
N ASP A 131 2.23 11.22 5.48
CA ASP A 131 1.88 11.76 4.16
C ASP A 131 2.41 13.20 4.01
N HIS A 132 3.35 13.41 3.10
CA HIS A 132 4.03 14.69 2.97
C HIS A 132 3.28 15.66 2.04
N GLY A 133 2.90 16.82 2.58
CA GLY A 133 2.28 17.89 1.81
C GLY A 133 0.76 17.79 1.86
N SER A 134 0.12 17.68 0.70
CA SER A 134 -1.33 17.52 0.57
C SER A 134 -1.72 16.05 0.77
N ALA A 135 -2.67 15.80 1.67
CA ALA A 135 -3.13 14.44 1.96
C ALA A 135 -3.70 13.76 0.72
N VAL A 136 -3.32 12.51 0.48
CA VAL A 136 -3.90 11.67 -0.58
C VAL A 136 -5.32 11.22 -0.23
N SER A 137 -5.60 11.02 1.06
CA SER A 137 -6.86 10.48 1.55
C SER A 137 -7.63 11.50 2.39
N ASP A 138 -8.96 11.53 2.20
CA ASP A 138 -9.88 12.33 3.02
C ASP A 138 -10.05 11.77 4.45
N ARG A 139 -9.48 10.60 4.75
CA ARG A 139 -9.62 9.93 6.05
C ARG A 139 -8.80 10.58 7.17
N TYR A 140 -7.86 11.47 6.83
CA TYR A 140 -7.01 12.15 7.80
C TYR A 140 -6.55 13.51 7.28
N GLN A 141 -5.94 14.30 8.16
CA GLN A 141 -5.21 15.51 7.79
C GLN A 141 -3.71 15.22 7.76
N ALA A 142 -3.04 15.62 6.68
CA ALA A 142 -1.58 15.51 6.60
C ALA A 142 -0.91 16.31 7.74
N PRO A 143 0.21 15.82 8.32
CA PRO A 143 1.00 14.70 7.81
C PRO A 143 0.60 13.31 8.32
N PHE A 144 -0.39 13.22 9.22
CA PHE A 144 -0.86 11.97 9.86
C PHE A 144 0.27 10.95 10.16
N PRO A 145 1.27 11.35 10.98
CA PRO A 145 2.45 10.53 11.22
C PRO A 145 2.08 9.25 11.96
N PHE A 146 2.68 8.13 11.57
CA PHE A 146 2.47 6.86 12.26
C PHE A 146 2.99 6.95 13.70
N SER A 147 2.10 6.71 14.67
CA SER A 147 2.42 6.88 16.09
C SER A 147 3.00 5.62 16.75
N GLY A 148 2.96 4.46 16.08
CA GLY A 148 3.67 3.26 16.49
C GLY A 148 5.12 3.24 16.00
N THR A 149 5.78 2.09 16.09
CA THR A 149 7.13 1.92 15.52
C THR A 149 7.03 1.34 14.11
N LEU A 150 7.46 2.08 13.10
CA LEU A 150 7.62 1.59 11.73
C LEU A 150 9.09 1.23 11.48
N HIS A 151 9.41 -0.05 11.47
CA HIS A 151 10.79 -0.54 11.32
C HIS A 151 11.26 -0.41 9.88
N GLU A 152 10.41 -0.81 8.94
CA GLU A 152 10.76 -0.90 7.53
C GLU A 152 9.51 -0.90 6.65
N VAL A 153 9.63 -0.27 5.47
CA VAL A 153 8.70 -0.46 4.35
C VAL A 153 9.48 -0.99 3.17
N GLU A 154 9.06 -2.14 2.68
CA GLU A 154 9.55 -2.75 1.45
C GLU A 154 8.55 -2.55 0.32
N ILE A 155 9.06 -2.19 -0.87
CA ILE A 155 8.30 -2.21 -2.11
C ILE A 155 8.97 -3.16 -3.09
N GLN A 156 8.26 -4.21 -3.46
CA GLN A 156 8.68 -5.18 -4.45
C GLN A 156 7.90 -4.97 -5.75
N LEU A 157 8.55 -4.39 -6.76
CA LEU A 157 7.97 -4.27 -8.10
C LEU A 157 8.02 -5.63 -8.80
N LEU A 158 6.88 -6.10 -9.28
CA LEU A 158 6.72 -7.41 -9.89
C LEU A 158 6.88 -7.33 -11.42
N SER A 159 7.47 -8.39 -11.97
CA SER A 159 7.44 -8.60 -13.42
C SER A 159 6.13 -9.26 -13.82
N ARG A 160 5.73 -9.13 -15.09
CA ARG A 160 4.56 -9.84 -15.62
C ARG A 160 4.66 -11.36 -15.40
N ALA A 161 5.83 -11.94 -15.63
CA ALA A 161 6.07 -13.36 -15.42
C ALA A 161 5.94 -13.77 -13.93
N SER A 162 6.36 -12.91 -13.00
CA SER A 162 6.20 -13.16 -11.56
C SER A 162 4.73 -13.21 -11.16
N VAL A 163 3.93 -12.27 -11.65
CA VAL A 163 2.48 -12.25 -11.40
C VAL A 163 1.81 -13.48 -12.01
N GLU A 164 2.13 -13.83 -13.25
CA GLU A 164 1.56 -15.01 -13.92
C GLU A 164 1.92 -16.32 -13.19
N ALA A 165 3.12 -16.41 -12.61
CA ALA A 165 3.55 -17.55 -11.80
C ALA A 165 2.79 -17.64 -10.47
N GLU A 166 2.61 -16.52 -9.76
CA GLU A 166 1.78 -16.46 -8.54
C GLU A 166 0.34 -16.88 -8.83
N ASP A 167 -0.27 -16.35 -9.89
CA ASP A 167 -1.63 -16.70 -10.30
C ASP A 167 -1.76 -18.18 -10.68
N ALA A 168 -0.72 -18.77 -11.30
CA ALA A 168 -0.70 -20.19 -11.64
C ALA A 168 -0.62 -21.07 -10.39
N LEU A 169 0.24 -20.70 -9.43
CA LEU A 169 0.38 -21.39 -8.14
C LEU A 169 -0.92 -21.31 -7.33
N ALA A 170 -1.51 -20.12 -7.22
CA ALA A 170 -2.77 -19.92 -6.51
C ALA A 170 -3.90 -20.78 -7.13
N ARG A 171 -4.04 -20.78 -8.46
CA ARG A 171 -5.02 -21.64 -9.15
C ARG A 171 -4.77 -23.13 -8.93
N ALA A 172 -3.50 -23.56 -8.94
CA ALA A 172 -3.15 -24.95 -8.72
C ALA A 172 -3.47 -25.40 -7.28
N GLU A 173 -3.27 -24.53 -6.29
CA GLU A 173 -3.56 -24.83 -4.90
C GLU A 173 -5.08 -24.84 -4.61
N MET A 174 -5.84 -23.93 -5.22
CA MET A 174 -7.31 -23.94 -5.14
C MET A 174 -7.93 -25.17 -5.81
N ALA A 175 -7.31 -25.69 -6.87
CA ALA A 175 -7.80 -26.90 -7.55
C ALA A 175 -7.48 -28.21 -6.81
N ARG A 176 -6.62 -28.18 -5.78
CA ARG A 176 -6.26 -29.33 -4.94
C ARG A 176 -7.13 -29.46 -3.69
N GLN A 177 -7.91 -28.43 -3.37
CA GLN A 177 -8.89 -28.39 -2.28
C GLN A 177 -10.26 -28.84 -2.79
#